data_AF-A0A840WAL9-F1
#
_entry.id   AF-A0A840WAL9-F1
#
_cell.length_a   1.000
_cell.length_b   1.000
_cell.length_c   1.000
_cell.angle_alpha   90.00
_cell.angle_beta   90.00
_cell.angle_gamma   90.00
#
_symmetry.space_group_name_H-M   'P 1'
#
loop_
_entity.id
_entity.type
_entity.pdbx_description
1 polymer ?
#
loop_
_entity_poly.entity_id
_entity_poly.type
_entity_poly.pdbx_seq_one_letter_code
_entity_poly.pdbx_strand_id
1 'polypeptide(L)'
;MSCLIVQSDKTLLLEIDHELAPECRRSIAPFAELERAPEHVHTYRVTPLALWNARAAGHDAEQVVDALIRFSKFPVPHSLLVDIAETMDRYGRLKLVGDPVHGLVLESSDRAVLEEVVRAKKLKGMLGERLGEDSVAVHPSERGNLKQALLKIGWPAEDLAGYVDGEAHEIGLADGDWELRGYQREAAESFHAGGSGVVVLPCGAGKTIVGAAAMAMTGATTLILVTNTVSVHQWKSELLKRTSLTEDEIGEYSGTKKEIRPVTIATYQVMAARRKGVYTHLELFDAKDWGLVVYDEVHLLPAPIFRMTADLQARRRLGLTATLVREDGREGDVFSLIGPKRYDAPWKDMENQGWIAPADCVEVRVDLTESERMAYATAEPEDKYRFCASSETKTTVVQQIVERHPQEQVLVIGSYIDQLDELGERLGAPVVKGETRNKERERLFDAFRAGELRTLVVSKVANFSIDLPEAGVAVQVSGSFGSRQEEAQRLGRVLRPKSDGRTARFYAVVARDTLDQDYAAHRQRFLAEQGYAYRIADAGDLLAGEEI
;
A
#
# COMPACT_ATOMS: atom_id res chain seq x y z
N MET A 1 -20.77 -27.37 8.71
CA MET A 1 -21.24 -26.31 7.80
C MET A 1 -20.00 -25.54 7.37
N SER A 2 -19.90 -25.23 6.08
CA SER A 2 -18.71 -24.67 5.44
C SER A 2 -18.97 -23.24 4.97
N CYS A 3 -17.91 -22.42 4.89
CA CYS A 3 -17.99 -20.95 4.83
C CYS A 3 -17.52 -20.32 3.52
N LEU A 4 -17.07 -21.12 2.56
CA LEU A 4 -16.50 -20.67 1.30
C LEU A 4 -17.39 -21.06 0.13
N ILE A 5 -17.55 -20.21 -0.86
CA ILE A 5 -18.12 -20.56 -2.16
C ILE A 5 -17.01 -20.45 -3.19
N VAL A 6 -16.71 -21.55 -3.86
CA VAL A 6 -15.66 -21.63 -4.89
C VAL A 6 -16.30 -21.61 -6.27
N GLN A 7 -15.99 -20.58 -7.07
CA GLN A 7 -16.52 -20.41 -8.41
C GLN A 7 -15.54 -20.89 -9.48
N SER A 8 -16.05 -21.32 -10.63
CA SER A 8 -15.24 -21.84 -11.74
C SER A 8 -14.30 -20.81 -12.37
N ASP A 9 -14.56 -19.51 -12.16
CA ASP A 9 -13.75 -18.40 -12.63
C ASP A 9 -12.62 -18.00 -11.65
N LYS A 10 -12.29 -18.89 -10.70
CA LYS A 10 -11.26 -18.68 -9.66
C LYS A 10 -11.63 -17.67 -8.57
N THR A 11 -12.89 -17.24 -8.50
CA THR A 11 -13.40 -16.43 -7.39
C THR A 11 -13.71 -17.30 -6.18
N LEU A 12 -13.30 -16.86 -5.00
CA LEU A 12 -13.69 -17.45 -3.71
C LEU A 12 -14.48 -16.42 -2.91
N LEU A 13 -15.67 -16.78 -2.44
CA LEU A 13 -16.52 -15.92 -1.61
C LEU A 13 -16.57 -16.49 -0.19
N LEU A 14 -15.97 -15.79 0.76
CA LEU A 14 -15.85 -16.21 2.15
C LEU A 14 -16.88 -15.47 3.02
N GLU A 15 -17.83 -16.20 3.61
CA GLU A 15 -18.78 -15.69 4.61
C GLU A 15 -18.02 -15.40 5.93
N ILE A 16 -17.81 -14.12 6.28
CA ILE A 16 -16.93 -13.76 7.41
C ILE A 16 -17.56 -13.91 8.79
N ASP A 17 -18.89 -13.89 8.87
CA ASP A 17 -19.62 -14.09 10.14
C ASP A 17 -19.70 -15.58 10.56
N HIS A 18 -19.12 -16.49 9.76
CA HIS A 18 -19.11 -17.93 10.04
C HIS A 18 -17.96 -18.31 10.98
N GLU A 19 -18.18 -19.25 11.90
CA GLU A 19 -17.19 -19.68 12.92
C GLU A 19 -15.86 -20.16 12.32
N LEU A 20 -15.92 -20.85 11.18
CA LEU A 20 -14.74 -21.33 10.43
C LEU A 20 -14.03 -20.25 9.59
N ALA A 21 -14.57 -19.03 9.48
CA ALA A 21 -14.02 -18.01 8.60
C ALA A 21 -12.56 -17.63 8.90
N PRO A 22 -12.13 -17.48 10.19
CA PRO A 22 -10.72 -17.20 10.51
C PRO A 22 -9.77 -18.34 10.12
N GLU A 23 -10.23 -19.59 10.22
CA GLU A 23 -9.43 -20.75 9.78
C GLU A 23 -9.36 -20.80 8.25
N CYS A 24 -10.51 -20.70 7.58
CA CYS A 24 -10.59 -20.70 6.12
C CYS A 24 -9.72 -19.59 5.51
N ARG A 25 -9.77 -18.36 6.07
CA ARG A 25 -8.95 -17.24 5.62
C ARG A 25 -7.47 -17.58 5.68
N ARG A 26 -6.99 -18.11 6.82
CA ARG A 26 -5.59 -18.53 6.97
C ARG A 26 -5.19 -19.61 5.97
N SER A 27 -6.09 -20.54 5.68
CA SER A 27 -5.84 -21.61 4.72
C SER A 27 -5.78 -21.13 3.27
N ILE A 28 -6.57 -20.14 2.86
CA ILE A 28 -6.58 -19.64 1.47
C ILE A 28 -5.58 -18.49 1.23
N ALA A 29 -5.17 -17.76 2.28
CA ALA A 29 -4.28 -16.61 2.18
C ALA A 29 -2.98 -16.84 1.39
N PRO A 30 -2.33 -18.02 1.44
CA PRO A 30 -1.11 -18.27 0.67
C PRO A 30 -1.30 -18.24 -0.84
N PHE A 31 -2.48 -18.63 -1.34
CA PHE A 31 -2.74 -18.87 -2.76
C PHE A 31 -3.90 -18.06 -3.36
N ALA A 32 -4.58 -17.25 -2.54
CA ALA A 32 -5.66 -16.39 -2.97
C ALA A 32 -5.42 -14.94 -2.53
N GLU A 33 -5.69 -14.01 -3.43
CA GLU A 33 -5.54 -12.57 -3.20
C GLU A 33 -6.89 -11.98 -2.80
N LEU A 34 -6.92 -11.13 -1.77
CA LEU A 34 -8.14 -10.42 -1.36
C LEU A 34 -8.47 -9.36 -2.41
N GLU A 35 -9.58 -9.53 -3.11
CA GLU A 35 -10.08 -8.57 -4.11
C GLU A 35 -10.98 -7.52 -3.44
N ARG A 36 -11.90 -7.96 -2.55
CA ARG A 36 -12.87 -7.09 -1.86
C ARG A 36 -13.17 -7.61 -0.45
N ALA A 37 -13.36 -6.70 0.50
CA ALA A 37 -13.63 -7.01 1.91
C ALA A 37 -14.88 -6.28 2.46
N PRO A 38 -16.06 -6.43 1.83
CA PRO A 38 -17.30 -5.83 2.35
C PRO A 38 -17.79 -6.58 3.60
N GLU A 39 -18.85 -6.03 4.21
CA GLU A 39 -19.28 -6.33 5.58
C GLU A 39 -19.50 -7.80 5.92
N HIS A 40 -20.00 -8.61 4.99
CA HIS A 40 -20.42 -10.00 5.25
C HIS A 40 -19.71 -11.06 4.40
N VAL A 41 -19.20 -10.69 3.23
CA VAL A 41 -18.64 -11.65 2.28
C VAL A 41 -17.36 -11.10 1.67
N HIS A 42 -16.23 -11.67 2.02
CA HIS A 42 -14.96 -11.30 1.41
C HIS A 42 -14.77 -12.04 0.08
N THR A 43 -14.35 -11.31 -0.95
CA THR A 43 -14.04 -11.86 -2.27
C THR A 43 -12.54 -12.03 -2.41
N TYR A 44 -12.11 -13.24 -2.69
CA TYR A 44 -10.74 -13.58 -3.02
C TYR A 44 -10.64 -14.08 -4.47
N ARG A 45 -9.47 -13.93 -5.07
CA ARG A 45 -9.14 -14.43 -6.40
C ARG A 45 -7.94 -15.35 -6.34
N VAL A 46 -8.08 -16.55 -6.88
CA VAL A 46 -6.92 -17.43 -7.12
C VAL A 46 -6.26 -17.00 -8.44
N THR A 47 -5.01 -16.55 -8.36
CA THR A 47 -4.23 -16.13 -9.53
C THR A 47 -3.09 -17.13 -9.76
N PRO A 48 -2.60 -17.30 -11.02
CA PRO A 48 -1.42 -18.13 -11.27
C PRO A 48 -0.21 -17.68 -10.43
N LEU A 49 -0.06 -16.36 -10.28
CA LEU A 49 1.01 -15.78 -9.47
C LEU A 49 0.88 -16.16 -7.99
N ALA A 50 -0.32 -16.08 -7.41
CA ALA A 50 -0.55 -16.50 -6.02
C ALA A 50 -0.29 -17.99 -5.82
N LEU A 51 -0.70 -18.85 -6.77
CA LEU A 51 -0.40 -20.28 -6.74
C LEU A 51 1.10 -20.58 -6.79
N TRP A 52 1.84 -19.88 -7.64
CA TRP A 52 3.30 -20.02 -7.71
C TRP A 52 3.99 -19.49 -6.46
N ASN A 53 3.50 -18.40 -5.89
CA ASN A 53 3.98 -17.85 -4.63
C ASN A 53 3.72 -18.82 -3.46
N ALA A 54 2.55 -19.44 -3.42
CA ALA A 54 2.23 -20.48 -2.45
C ALA A 54 3.21 -21.65 -2.58
N ARG A 55 3.52 -22.07 -3.83
CA ARG A 55 4.50 -23.13 -4.09
C ARG A 55 5.90 -22.76 -3.62
N ALA A 56 6.35 -21.54 -3.91
CA ALA A 56 7.61 -20.99 -3.42
C ALA A 56 7.69 -20.91 -1.89
N ALA A 57 6.55 -20.75 -1.22
CA ALA A 57 6.44 -20.74 0.24
C ALA A 57 6.29 -22.14 0.85
N GLY A 58 6.37 -23.20 0.04
CA GLY A 58 6.34 -24.60 0.51
C GLY A 58 4.96 -25.25 0.48
N HIS A 59 3.92 -24.58 -0.05
CA HIS A 59 2.60 -25.20 -0.22
C HIS A 59 2.56 -26.07 -1.48
N ASP A 60 1.99 -27.27 -1.41
CA ASP A 60 1.75 -28.11 -2.59
C ASP A 60 0.31 -27.99 -3.11
N ALA A 61 0.06 -28.54 -4.30
CA ALA A 61 -1.25 -28.51 -4.92
C ALA A 61 -2.30 -29.28 -4.10
N GLU A 62 -1.89 -30.33 -3.39
CA GLU A 62 -2.79 -31.15 -2.57
C GLU A 62 -3.35 -30.33 -1.40
N GLN A 63 -2.49 -29.57 -0.70
CA GLN A 63 -2.88 -28.66 0.37
C GLN A 63 -3.84 -27.56 -0.11
N VAL A 64 -3.59 -26.98 -1.30
CA VAL A 64 -4.46 -25.97 -1.89
C VAL A 64 -5.84 -26.56 -2.23
N VAL A 65 -5.84 -27.73 -2.86
CA VAL A 65 -7.07 -28.46 -3.22
C VAL A 65 -7.85 -28.87 -1.98
N ASP A 66 -7.17 -29.40 -0.95
CA ASP A 66 -7.78 -29.77 0.34
C ASP A 66 -8.43 -28.56 1.00
N ALA A 67 -7.74 -27.42 1.08
CA ALA A 67 -8.31 -26.19 1.63
C ALA A 67 -9.60 -25.77 0.91
N LEU A 68 -9.60 -25.79 -0.43
CA LEU A 68 -10.79 -25.46 -1.22
C LEU A 68 -11.94 -26.44 -0.98
N ILE A 69 -11.67 -27.75 -0.97
CA ILE A 69 -12.70 -28.77 -0.75
C ILE A 69 -13.25 -28.70 0.67
N ARG A 70 -12.37 -28.59 1.67
CA ARG A 70 -12.70 -28.58 3.10
C ARG A 70 -13.62 -27.44 3.49
N PHE A 71 -13.34 -26.23 2.97
CA PHE A 71 -14.10 -25.04 3.35
C PHE A 71 -15.23 -24.70 2.39
N SER A 72 -15.36 -25.38 1.24
CA SER A 72 -16.41 -25.08 0.27
C SER A 72 -17.81 -25.57 0.71
N LYS A 73 -18.80 -24.71 0.50
CA LYS A 73 -20.24 -24.95 0.74
C LYS A 73 -20.86 -25.80 -0.35
N PHE A 74 -20.34 -25.67 -1.57
CA PHE A 74 -20.77 -26.38 -2.76
C PHE A 74 -19.63 -27.23 -3.32
N PRO A 75 -19.92 -28.30 -4.09
CA PRO A 75 -18.87 -29.06 -4.75
C PRO A 75 -17.96 -28.14 -5.58
N VAL A 76 -16.65 -28.23 -5.34
CA VAL A 76 -15.67 -27.43 -6.08
C VAL A 76 -15.62 -27.90 -7.54
N PRO A 77 -15.67 -27.00 -8.53
CA PRO A 77 -15.60 -27.40 -9.93
C PRO A 77 -14.33 -28.21 -10.23
N HIS A 78 -14.47 -29.42 -10.76
CA HIS A 78 -13.32 -30.29 -11.02
C HIS A 78 -12.30 -29.67 -11.98
N SER A 79 -12.77 -28.95 -12.99
CA SER A 79 -11.91 -28.22 -13.93
C SER A 79 -11.00 -27.20 -13.24
N LEU A 80 -11.47 -26.56 -12.17
CA LEU A 80 -10.67 -25.63 -11.39
C LEU A 80 -9.57 -26.36 -10.60
N LEU A 81 -9.89 -27.50 -9.99
CA LEU A 81 -8.91 -28.30 -9.24
C LEU A 81 -7.77 -28.79 -10.14
N VAL A 82 -8.11 -29.26 -11.35
CA VAL A 82 -7.13 -29.67 -12.36
C VAL A 82 -6.24 -28.49 -12.78
N ASP A 83 -6.85 -27.35 -13.11
CA ASP A 83 -6.11 -26.15 -13.52
C ASP A 83 -5.17 -25.62 -12.42
N ILE A 84 -5.58 -25.69 -11.15
CA ILE A 84 -4.72 -25.36 -10.00
C ILE A 84 -3.51 -26.28 -9.93
N ALA A 85 -3.73 -27.59 -10.00
CA ALA A 85 -2.66 -28.57 -9.94
C ALA A 85 -1.68 -28.42 -11.11
N GLU A 86 -2.19 -28.27 -12.34
CA GLU A 86 -1.37 -28.04 -13.54
C GLU A 86 -0.59 -26.72 -13.45
N THR A 87 -1.19 -25.66 -12.91
CA THR A 87 -0.52 -24.36 -12.75
C THR A 87 0.62 -24.46 -11.74
N MET A 88 0.40 -25.10 -10.60
CA MET A 88 1.43 -25.25 -9.56
C MET A 88 2.56 -26.20 -9.98
N ASP A 89 2.27 -27.23 -10.77
CA ASP A 89 3.27 -28.18 -11.30
C ASP A 89 4.26 -27.55 -12.31
N ARG A 90 3.94 -26.36 -12.86
CA ARG A 90 4.90 -25.60 -13.67
C ARG A 90 6.02 -25.00 -12.84
N TYR A 91 5.78 -24.73 -11.55
CA TYR A 91 6.80 -24.16 -10.67
C TYR A 91 7.83 -25.22 -10.26
N GLY A 92 9.11 -24.85 -10.29
CA GLY A 92 10.22 -25.75 -9.99
C GLY A 92 10.71 -26.57 -11.20
N ARG A 93 10.01 -26.51 -12.34
CA ARG A 93 10.54 -27.04 -13.62
C ARG A 93 11.73 -26.26 -14.12
N LEU A 94 11.76 -24.96 -13.83
CA LEU A 94 12.90 -24.08 -14.05
C LEU A 94 13.46 -23.65 -12.70
N LYS A 95 14.77 -23.70 -12.54
CA LYS A 95 15.49 -23.33 -11.32
C LYS A 95 16.62 -22.39 -11.65
N LEU A 96 16.67 -21.26 -10.96
CA LEU A 96 17.83 -20.37 -10.97
C LEU A 96 18.74 -20.77 -9.82
N VAL A 97 19.95 -21.23 -10.14
CA VAL A 97 20.95 -21.69 -9.16
C VAL A 97 22.22 -20.86 -9.29
N GLY A 98 22.91 -20.71 -8.16
CA GLY A 98 24.26 -20.15 -8.14
C GLY A 98 25.25 -21.26 -8.47
N ASP A 99 26.05 -21.06 -9.52
CA ASP A 99 27.09 -21.98 -9.96
C ASP A 99 28.49 -21.37 -9.66
N PRO A 100 29.40 -22.12 -9.01
CA PRO A 100 30.73 -21.61 -8.67
C PRO A 100 31.60 -21.18 -9.85
N VAL A 101 31.34 -21.70 -11.05
CA VAL A 101 32.13 -21.48 -12.27
C VAL A 101 31.43 -20.50 -13.21
N HIS A 102 30.11 -20.65 -13.37
CA HIS A 102 29.30 -19.93 -14.35
C HIS A 102 28.46 -18.80 -13.75
N GLY A 103 28.49 -18.63 -12.43
CA GLY A 103 27.78 -17.56 -11.72
C GLY A 103 26.31 -17.89 -11.54
N LEU A 104 25.45 -17.44 -12.46
CA LEU A 104 24.00 -17.69 -12.40
C LEU A 104 23.59 -18.61 -13.54
N VAL A 105 22.88 -19.69 -13.22
CA VAL A 105 22.47 -20.71 -14.19
C VAL A 105 20.98 -20.96 -14.08
N LEU A 106 20.31 -21.06 -15.23
CA LEU A 106 18.95 -21.55 -15.34
C LEU A 106 18.99 -23.04 -15.69
N GLU A 107 18.58 -23.88 -14.76
CA GLU A 107 18.43 -25.32 -14.93
C GLU A 107 16.96 -25.66 -15.19
N SER A 108 16.71 -26.72 -15.95
CA SER A 108 15.38 -27.25 -16.18
C SER A 108 15.30 -28.74 -15.89
N SER A 109 14.23 -29.19 -15.24
CA SER A 109 13.90 -30.62 -15.19
C SER A 109 13.11 -31.09 -16.42
N ASP A 110 12.73 -30.16 -17.29
CA ASP A 110 11.96 -30.40 -18.51
C ASP A 110 12.66 -29.73 -19.72
N ARG A 111 13.31 -30.56 -20.54
CA ARG A 111 14.08 -30.09 -21.69
C ARG A 111 13.22 -29.35 -22.71
N ALA A 112 11.95 -29.74 -22.89
CA ALA A 112 11.06 -29.09 -23.85
C ALA A 112 10.75 -27.66 -23.39
N VAL A 113 10.52 -27.46 -22.09
CA VAL A 113 10.33 -26.14 -21.48
C VAL A 113 11.58 -25.27 -21.66
N LEU A 114 12.78 -25.84 -21.43
CA LEU A 114 14.02 -25.08 -21.62
C LEU A 114 14.20 -24.63 -23.08
N GLU A 115 13.90 -25.49 -24.05
CA GLU A 115 13.95 -25.13 -25.48
C GLU A 115 12.96 -24.00 -25.83
N GLU A 116 11.76 -24.05 -25.27
CA GLU A 116 10.76 -22.99 -25.43
C GLU A 116 11.27 -21.66 -24.88
N VAL A 117 11.81 -21.68 -23.65
CA VAL A 117 12.38 -20.54 -22.94
C VAL A 117 13.54 -19.90 -23.71
N VAL A 118 14.50 -20.71 -24.18
CA VAL A 118 15.68 -20.23 -24.92
C VAL A 118 15.29 -19.60 -26.26
N ARG A 119 14.22 -20.09 -26.92
CA ARG A 119 13.73 -19.55 -28.20
C ARG A 119 12.78 -18.36 -28.04
N ALA A 120 12.28 -18.12 -26.84
CA ALA A 120 11.34 -17.05 -26.59
C ALA A 120 11.97 -15.68 -26.86
N LYS A 121 11.43 -14.95 -27.84
CA LYS A 121 11.93 -13.61 -28.24
C LYS A 121 12.02 -12.63 -27.07
N LYS A 122 11.15 -12.78 -26.07
CA LYS A 122 11.10 -11.93 -24.87
C LYS A 122 12.31 -12.08 -23.94
N LEU A 123 13.02 -13.21 -24.01
CA LEU A 123 14.17 -13.54 -23.14
C LEU A 123 15.51 -13.28 -23.83
N LYS A 124 15.50 -12.79 -25.08
CA LYS A 124 16.71 -12.54 -25.85
C LYS A 124 17.59 -11.51 -25.14
N GLY A 125 18.85 -11.87 -24.89
CA GLY A 125 19.84 -11.04 -24.20
C GLY A 125 19.91 -11.25 -22.68
N MET A 126 18.98 -12.02 -22.10
CA MET A 126 19.02 -12.38 -20.67
C MET A 126 19.78 -13.69 -20.43
N LEU A 127 19.77 -14.58 -21.43
CA LEU A 127 20.43 -15.89 -21.41
C LEU A 127 21.77 -15.80 -22.14
N GLY A 128 22.78 -16.48 -21.59
CA GLY A 128 24.13 -16.60 -22.12
C GLY A 128 24.35 -17.91 -22.87
N GLU A 129 25.56 -18.45 -22.78
CA GLU A 129 25.93 -19.70 -23.43
C GLU A 129 25.18 -20.90 -22.85
N ARG A 130 24.92 -21.89 -23.70
CA ARG A 130 24.32 -23.15 -23.27
C ARG A 130 25.39 -24.00 -22.58
N LEU A 131 25.12 -24.39 -21.33
CA LEU A 131 26.07 -25.13 -20.49
C LEU A 131 25.85 -26.65 -20.57
N GLY A 132 24.65 -27.08 -20.96
CA GLY A 132 24.33 -28.49 -21.15
C GLY A 132 22.98 -28.71 -21.84
N GLU A 133 22.50 -29.94 -21.84
CA GLU A 133 21.18 -30.27 -22.39
C GLU A 133 20.05 -29.59 -21.61
N ASP A 134 20.24 -29.46 -20.30
CA ASP A 134 19.23 -29.03 -19.33
C ASP A 134 19.59 -27.72 -18.61
N SER A 135 20.64 -27.02 -19.05
CA SER A 135 21.08 -25.77 -18.40
C SER A 135 21.63 -24.72 -19.37
N VAL A 136 21.42 -23.45 -19.00
CA VAL A 136 21.89 -22.28 -19.75
C VAL A 136 22.39 -21.22 -18.78
N ALA A 137 23.49 -20.56 -19.12
CA ALA A 137 24.01 -19.44 -18.34
C ALA A 137 23.00 -18.29 -18.35
N VAL A 138 22.95 -17.52 -17.26
CA VAL A 138 22.14 -16.32 -17.14
C VAL A 138 23.04 -15.16 -16.73
N HIS A 139 22.83 -14.00 -17.35
CA HIS A 139 23.52 -12.80 -16.91
C HIS A 139 23.03 -12.40 -15.50
N PRO A 140 23.91 -12.26 -14.49
CA PRO A 140 23.48 -11.96 -13.11
C PRO A 140 22.60 -10.70 -12.98
N SER A 141 22.90 -9.66 -13.76
CA SER A 141 22.12 -8.40 -13.84
C SER A 141 20.70 -8.60 -14.38
N GLU A 142 20.48 -9.68 -15.13
CA GLU A 142 19.20 -9.99 -15.76
C GLU A 142 18.34 -10.92 -14.91
N ARG A 143 18.77 -11.36 -13.72
CA ARG A 143 18.02 -12.29 -12.84
C ARG A 143 16.55 -11.88 -12.66
N GLY A 144 16.29 -10.61 -12.35
CA GLY A 144 14.92 -10.10 -12.17
C GLY A 144 14.13 -9.98 -13.48
N ASN A 145 14.76 -9.47 -14.54
CA ASN A 145 14.13 -9.34 -15.86
C ASN A 145 13.78 -10.71 -16.43
N LEU A 146 14.66 -11.69 -16.24
CA LEU A 146 14.43 -13.07 -16.61
C LEU A 146 13.23 -13.64 -15.85
N LYS A 147 13.17 -13.49 -14.52
CA LYS A 147 12.00 -13.93 -13.73
C LYS A 147 10.69 -13.29 -14.21
N GLN A 148 10.70 -11.99 -14.50
CA GLN A 148 9.54 -11.29 -15.08
C GLN A 148 9.15 -11.86 -16.44
N ALA A 149 10.12 -12.07 -17.32
CA ALA A 149 9.88 -12.57 -18.66
C ALA A 149 9.35 -14.00 -18.63
N LEU A 150 9.94 -14.85 -17.79
CA LEU A 150 9.54 -16.22 -17.47
C LEU A 150 8.10 -16.30 -16.95
N LEU A 151 7.76 -15.45 -15.98
CA LEU A 151 6.38 -15.30 -15.48
C LEU A 151 5.41 -14.96 -16.61
N LYS A 152 5.79 -14.00 -17.48
CA LYS A 152 4.97 -13.52 -18.61
C LYS A 152 4.81 -14.53 -19.75
N ILE A 153 5.66 -15.56 -19.82
CA ILE A 153 5.50 -16.69 -20.75
C ILE A 153 4.90 -17.93 -20.08
N GLY A 154 4.60 -17.87 -18.78
CA GLY A 154 3.90 -18.93 -18.05
C GLY A 154 4.80 -20.01 -17.44
N TRP A 155 6.11 -19.75 -17.35
CA TRP A 155 7.12 -20.68 -16.82
C TRP A 155 7.91 -20.02 -15.68
N PRO A 156 7.35 -19.88 -14.47
CA PRO A 156 8.06 -19.26 -13.35
C PRO A 156 9.30 -20.09 -12.95
N ALA A 157 10.42 -19.41 -12.70
CA ALA A 157 11.60 -20.05 -12.14
C ALA A 157 11.58 -20.01 -10.60
N GLU A 158 11.92 -21.14 -9.99
CA GLU A 158 12.30 -21.23 -8.59
C GLU A 158 13.69 -20.62 -8.40
N ASP A 159 13.85 -19.78 -7.39
CA ASP A 159 15.08 -19.00 -7.23
C ASP A 159 15.90 -19.51 -6.04
N LEU A 160 16.85 -20.39 -6.34
CA LEU A 160 17.71 -21.10 -5.38
C LEU A 160 19.13 -20.54 -5.34
N ALA A 161 19.43 -19.50 -6.12
CA ALA A 161 20.76 -18.88 -6.19
C ALA A 161 21.16 -18.12 -4.91
N GLY A 162 20.35 -18.19 -3.86
CA GLY A 162 20.57 -17.52 -2.58
C GLY A 162 20.48 -16.00 -2.66
N TYR A 163 20.67 -15.37 -1.51
CA TYR A 163 20.87 -13.93 -1.40
C TYR A 163 22.34 -13.63 -1.11
N VAL A 164 22.81 -12.50 -1.60
CA VAL A 164 24.04 -11.88 -1.10
C VAL A 164 23.67 -11.24 0.24
N ASP A 165 24.27 -11.70 1.33
CA ASP A 165 23.95 -11.23 2.69
C ASP A 165 24.33 -9.75 2.91
N GLY A 166 25.21 -9.21 2.06
CA GLY A 166 25.68 -7.83 2.11
C GLY A 166 26.66 -7.56 3.26
N GLU A 167 27.01 -6.29 3.44
CA GLU A 167 27.82 -5.81 4.56
C GLU A 167 27.00 -5.94 5.86
N ALA A 168 27.52 -6.71 6.82
CA ALA A 168 26.91 -6.88 8.13
C ALA A 168 26.89 -5.56 8.91
N HIS A 169 25.80 -5.30 9.61
CA HIS A 169 25.63 -4.12 10.45
C HIS A 169 24.66 -4.46 11.58
N GLU A 170 25.15 -4.43 12.81
CA GLU A 170 24.37 -4.83 13.97
C GLU A 170 23.26 -3.82 14.26
N ILE A 171 22.01 -4.31 14.27
CA ILE A 171 20.83 -3.50 14.57
C ILE A 171 20.02 -4.28 15.61
N GLY A 172 19.95 -3.76 16.83
CA GLY A 172 19.05 -4.25 17.87
C GLY A 172 17.73 -3.48 17.86
N LEU A 173 16.66 -4.10 18.35
CA LEU A 173 15.48 -3.35 18.78
C LEU A 173 15.78 -2.70 20.13
N ALA A 174 15.40 -1.44 20.31
CA ALA A 174 15.64 -0.72 21.55
C ALA A 174 14.72 -1.26 22.66
N ASP A 175 15.31 -1.59 23.80
CA ASP A 175 14.57 -1.91 25.03
C ASP A 175 13.83 -0.66 25.55
N GLY A 176 12.56 -0.81 25.94
CA GLY A 176 11.77 0.29 26.51
C GLY A 176 10.31 -0.07 26.76
N ASP A 177 9.47 0.95 27.03
CA ASP A 177 8.02 0.83 27.27
C ASP A 177 7.22 0.54 25.98
N TRP A 178 7.76 -0.31 25.11
CA TRP A 178 7.09 -0.71 23.89
C TRP A 178 7.47 -2.14 23.51
N GLU A 179 6.56 -2.82 22.83
CA GLU A 179 6.77 -4.16 22.32
C GLU A 179 6.19 -4.29 20.91
N LEU A 180 6.77 -5.20 20.13
CA LEU A 180 6.17 -5.61 18.87
C LEU A 180 4.85 -6.30 19.13
N ARG A 181 3.79 -5.83 18.46
CA ARG A 181 2.50 -6.51 18.44
C ARG A 181 2.64 -7.88 17.77
N GLY A 182 1.78 -8.83 18.13
CA GLY A 182 1.85 -10.21 17.61
C GLY A 182 1.91 -10.28 16.08
N TYR A 183 1.02 -9.56 15.37
CA TYR A 183 1.01 -9.51 13.91
C TYR A 183 2.25 -8.84 13.31
N GLN A 184 2.86 -7.87 14.01
CA GLN A 184 4.08 -7.19 13.54
C GLN A 184 5.27 -8.14 13.59
N ARG A 185 5.35 -8.93 14.67
CA ARG A 185 6.36 -9.98 14.82
C ARG A 185 6.19 -11.05 13.76
N GLU A 186 4.98 -11.56 13.58
CA GLU A 186 4.66 -12.57 12.57
C GLU A 186 4.99 -12.08 11.15
N ALA A 187 4.68 -10.82 10.83
CA ALA A 187 5.02 -10.22 9.54
C ALA A 187 6.53 -10.14 9.30
N ALA A 188 7.31 -9.73 10.32
CA ALA A 188 8.76 -9.64 10.24
C ALA A 188 9.42 -11.03 10.14
N GLU A 189 8.96 -12.00 10.92
CA GLU A 189 9.44 -13.40 10.89
C GLU A 189 9.13 -14.07 9.55
N SER A 190 7.92 -13.89 9.03
CA SER A 190 7.53 -14.41 7.70
C SER A 190 8.40 -13.83 6.58
N PHE A 191 8.69 -12.52 6.64
CA PHE A 191 9.64 -11.91 5.72
C PHE A 191 11.05 -12.50 5.89
N HIS A 192 11.58 -12.57 7.10
CA HIS A 192 12.95 -13.01 7.37
C HIS A 192 13.19 -14.45 6.88
N ALA A 193 12.24 -15.35 7.15
CA ALA A 193 12.29 -16.74 6.67
C ALA A 193 12.32 -16.83 5.13
N GLY A 194 11.60 -15.94 4.44
CA GLY A 194 11.55 -15.91 2.97
C GLY A 194 12.66 -15.11 2.28
N GLY A 195 13.29 -14.18 3.00
CA GLY A 195 14.35 -13.28 2.53
C GLY A 195 13.96 -12.22 1.49
N SER A 196 12.81 -12.36 0.82
CA SER A 196 12.27 -11.35 -0.11
C SER A 196 10.76 -11.48 -0.23
N GLY A 197 10.05 -10.35 -0.25
CA GLY A 197 8.61 -10.31 -0.47
C GLY A 197 7.90 -9.10 0.11
N VAL A 198 6.57 -9.09 -0.04
CA VAL A 198 5.72 -7.94 0.30
C VAL A 198 4.91 -8.23 1.57
N VAL A 199 4.92 -7.29 2.49
CA VAL A 199 4.09 -7.23 3.69
C VAL A 199 3.01 -6.17 3.48
N VAL A 200 1.75 -6.61 3.50
CA VAL A 200 0.58 -5.75 3.32
C VAL A 200 -0.02 -5.47 4.68
N LEU A 201 0.08 -4.21 5.10
CA LEU A 201 -0.43 -3.73 6.38
C LEU A 201 -1.11 -2.37 6.19
N PRO A 202 -2.30 -2.16 6.74
CA PRO A 202 -3.02 -0.91 6.61
C PRO A 202 -2.29 0.27 7.24
N CYS A 203 -2.73 1.48 6.93
CA CYS A 203 -2.20 2.69 7.58
C CYS A 203 -2.41 2.62 9.10
N GLY A 204 -1.45 3.15 9.87
CA GLY A 204 -1.48 3.08 11.34
C GLY A 204 -1.10 1.72 11.94
N ALA A 205 -1.00 0.64 11.15
CA ALA A 205 -0.58 -0.68 11.61
C ALA A 205 0.89 -0.78 12.07
N GLY A 206 1.69 0.24 11.81
CA GLY A 206 3.12 0.25 12.12
C GLY A 206 4.00 -0.44 11.06
N LYS A 207 3.78 -0.16 9.77
CA LYS A 207 4.64 -0.62 8.66
C LYS A 207 6.14 -0.35 8.92
N THR A 208 6.45 0.86 9.39
CA THR A 208 7.81 1.27 9.77
C THR A 208 8.39 0.40 10.89
N ILE A 209 7.57 0.00 11.87
CA ILE A 209 7.98 -0.87 12.97
C ILE A 209 8.32 -2.27 12.46
N VAL A 210 7.52 -2.81 11.53
CA VAL A 210 7.81 -4.10 10.88
C VAL A 210 9.10 -4.02 10.05
N GLY A 211 9.33 -2.90 9.35
CA GLY A 211 10.60 -2.64 8.68
C GLY A 211 11.79 -2.63 9.64
N ALA A 212 11.68 -1.93 10.77
CA ALA A 212 12.72 -1.89 11.81
C ALA A 212 12.98 -3.29 12.41
N ALA A 213 11.94 -4.08 12.66
CA ALA A 213 12.06 -5.46 13.13
C ALA A 213 12.75 -6.36 12.08
N ALA A 214 12.39 -6.23 10.80
CA ALA A 214 13.03 -6.95 9.71
C ALA A 214 14.51 -6.56 9.56
N MET A 215 14.85 -5.28 9.72
CA MET A 215 16.23 -4.80 9.75
C MET A 215 17.03 -5.43 10.90
N ALA A 216 16.45 -5.45 12.10
CA ALA A 216 17.08 -6.04 13.28
C ALA A 216 17.31 -7.56 13.13
N MET A 217 16.33 -8.28 12.58
CA MET A 217 16.47 -9.71 12.28
C MET A 217 17.50 -9.99 11.18
N THR A 218 17.67 -9.06 10.23
CA THR A 218 18.62 -9.24 9.12
C THR A 218 20.06 -8.88 9.51
N GLY A 219 20.26 -7.84 10.33
CA GLY A 219 21.59 -7.47 10.84
C GLY A 219 22.57 -7.04 9.75
N ALA A 220 22.10 -6.28 8.75
CA ALA A 220 22.91 -5.85 7.62
C ALA A 220 22.66 -4.39 7.22
N THR A 221 23.58 -3.81 6.45
CA THR A 221 23.40 -2.48 5.86
C THR A 221 22.11 -2.43 5.05
N THR A 222 21.35 -1.35 5.22
CA THR A 222 19.98 -1.25 4.71
C THR A 222 19.78 0.01 3.88
N LEU A 223 19.23 -0.16 2.68
CA LEU A 223 18.73 0.93 1.85
C LEU A 223 17.21 0.99 1.96
N ILE A 224 16.67 2.13 2.40
CA ILE A 224 15.22 2.35 2.54
C ILE A 224 14.79 3.35 1.47
N LEU A 225 13.89 2.92 0.57
CA LEU A 225 13.34 3.76 -0.49
C LEU A 225 11.93 4.21 -0.14
N VAL A 226 11.73 5.53 -0.11
CA VAL A 226 10.47 6.17 0.30
C VAL A 226 9.95 7.14 -0.77
N THR A 227 8.71 7.60 -0.61
CA THR A 227 8.02 8.42 -1.62
C THR A 227 8.48 9.87 -1.63
N ASN A 228 8.73 10.46 -0.46
CA ASN A 228 9.04 11.88 -0.31
C ASN A 228 9.96 12.14 0.90
N THR A 229 10.44 13.38 1.03
CA THR A 229 11.37 13.79 2.10
C THR A 229 10.76 13.72 3.50
N VAL A 230 9.43 13.88 3.65
CA VAL A 230 8.79 13.73 4.97
C VAL A 230 8.82 12.29 5.44
N SER A 231 8.59 11.32 4.54
CA SER A 231 8.79 9.91 4.86
C SER A 231 10.23 9.61 5.28
N VAL A 232 11.24 10.31 4.73
CA VAL A 232 12.63 10.16 5.17
C VAL A 232 12.78 10.54 6.65
N HIS A 233 12.26 11.70 7.04
CA HIS A 233 12.36 12.16 8.42
C HIS A 233 11.53 11.29 9.38
N GLN A 234 10.35 10.81 8.97
CA GLN A 234 9.53 9.88 9.76
C GLN A 234 10.27 8.56 10.00
N TRP A 235 10.82 7.95 8.95
CA TRP A 235 11.62 6.73 9.08
C TRP A 235 12.83 6.96 9.98
N LYS A 236 13.58 8.05 9.79
CA LYS A 236 14.75 8.37 10.64
C LYS A 236 14.35 8.49 12.12
N SER A 237 13.29 9.25 12.42
CA SER A 237 12.80 9.43 13.78
C SER A 237 12.40 8.10 14.44
N GLU A 238 11.65 7.27 13.72
CA GLU A 238 11.18 5.99 14.26
C GLU A 238 12.33 5.00 14.45
N LEU A 239 13.30 4.95 13.52
CA LEU A 239 14.50 4.11 13.67
C LEU A 239 15.32 4.50 14.90
N LEU A 240 15.58 5.80 15.11
CA LEU A 240 16.29 6.28 16.31
C LEU A 240 15.56 5.96 17.61
N LYS A 241 14.21 5.93 17.57
CA LYS A 241 13.38 5.65 18.74
C LYS A 241 13.25 4.17 19.05
N ARG A 242 13.28 3.30 18.03
CA ARG A 242 12.91 1.87 18.14
C ARG A 242 14.06 0.90 17.93
N THR A 243 15.22 1.38 17.53
CA THR A 243 16.40 0.54 17.29
C THR A 243 17.61 1.05 18.04
N SER A 244 18.68 0.27 18.06
CA SER A 244 19.97 0.66 18.63
C SER A 244 20.76 1.67 17.78
N LEU A 245 20.23 2.07 16.61
CA LEU A 245 20.92 2.95 15.67
C LEU A 245 21.11 4.36 16.22
N THR A 246 22.26 4.96 15.89
CA THR A 246 22.58 6.35 16.20
C THR A 246 22.35 7.28 15.01
N GLU A 247 22.32 8.60 15.25
CA GLU A 247 22.13 9.60 14.18
C GLU A 247 23.20 9.52 13.09
N ASP A 248 24.42 9.11 13.45
CA ASP A 248 25.56 8.95 12.55
C ASP A 248 25.47 7.69 11.67
N GLU A 249 24.65 6.72 12.04
CA GLU A 249 24.47 5.50 11.25
C GLU A 249 23.38 5.66 10.18
N ILE A 250 22.56 6.72 10.27
CA ILE A 250 21.41 6.98 9.40
C ILE A 250 21.65 8.17 8.46
N GLY A 251 21.87 7.86 7.19
CA GLY A 251 22.05 8.81 6.10
C GLY A 251 20.74 9.16 5.39
N GLU A 252 20.65 10.39 4.87
CA GLU A 252 19.56 10.84 4.00
C GLU A 252 20.09 11.10 2.58
N TYR A 253 19.43 10.49 1.60
CA TYR A 253 19.70 10.67 0.19
C TYR A 253 18.47 11.23 -0.54
N SER A 254 18.33 12.55 -0.48
CA SER A 254 17.24 13.33 -1.06
C SER A 254 17.77 14.34 -2.10
N GLY A 255 16.88 15.14 -2.69
CA GLY A 255 17.29 16.20 -3.63
C GLY A 255 18.18 17.27 -2.97
N THR A 256 18.05 17.44 -1.65
CA THR A 256 18.73 18.47 -0.85
C THR A 256 19.94 17.94 -0.10
N LYS A 257 19.97 16.65 0.26
CA LYS A 257 21.02 16.03 1.08
C LYS A 257 21.48 14.71 0.46
N LYS A 258 22.80 14.46 0.45
CA LYS A 258 23.39 13.26 -0.17
C LYS A 258 24.37 12.61 0.77
N GLU A 259 23.85 11.95 1.79
CA GLU A 259 24.63 11.24 2.80
C GLU A 259 24.37 9.75 2.69
N ILE A 260 25.45 8.98 2.51
CA ILE A 260 25.41 7.52 2.48
C ILE A 260 26.04 7.01 3.78
N ARG A 261 25.29 6.24 4.54
CA ARG A 261 25.66 5.62 5.83
C ARG A 261 25.20 4.14 5.83
N PRO A 262 25.57 3.32 6.83
CA PRO A 262 25.16 1.92 6.91
C PRO A 262 23.64 1.70 6.77
N VAL A 263 22.83 2.62 7.30
CA VAL A 263 21.41 2.73 6.99
C VAL A 263 21.20 4.02 6.20
N THR A 264 20.69 3.93 4.97
CA THR A 264 20.44 5.10 4.13
C THR A 264 18.99 5.15 3.69
N ILE A 265 18.34 6.30 3.88
CA ILE A 265 16.96 6.53 3.47
C ILE A 265 16.94 7.46 2.26
N ALA A 266 16.37 7.02 1.15
CA ALA A 266 16.39 7.72 -0.12
C ALA A 266 14.98 7.87 -0.73
N THR A 267 14.75 8.93 -1.49
CA THR A 267 13.46 9.11 -2.18
C THR A 267 13.46 8.50 -3.58
N TYR A 268 12.34 7.91 -4.00
CA TYR A 268 12.18 7.37 -5.36
C TYR A 268 12.45 8.40 -6.46
N GLN A 269 12.07 9.66 -6.21
CA GLN A 269 12.24 10.75 -7.18
C GLN A 269 13.71 11.01 -7.53
N VAL A 270 14.60 10.93 -6.54
CA VAL A 270 16.04 11.13 -6.77
C VAL A 270 16.59 9.99 -7.62
N MET A 271 16.13 8.76 -7.40
CA MET A 271 16.53 7.60 -8.21
C MET A 271 16.01 7.70 -9.66
N ALA A 272 14.81 8.26 -9.86
CA ALA A 272 14.20 8.42 -11.18
C ALA A 272 14.75 9.63 -11.96
N ALA A 273 15.53 10.51 -11.31
CA ALA A 273 16.03 11.75 -11.90
C ALA A 273 17.03 11.46 -13.05
N ARG A 274 16.69 11.98 -14.23
CA ARG A 274 17.51 11.88 -15.45
C ARG A 274 18.21 13.21 -15.76
N ARG A 275 19.46 13.13 -16.17
CA ARG A 275 20.19 14.25 -16.78
C ARG A 275 20.78 13.77 -18.09
N LYS A 276 20.46 14.47 -19.20
CA LYS A 276 20.87 14.09 -20.56
C LYS A 276 20.52 12.63 -20.93
N GLY A 277 19.39 12.12 -20.47
CA GLY A 277 18.92 10.76 -20.76
C GLY A 277 19.52 9.65 -19.89
N VAL A 278 20.47 9.97 -19.01
CA VAL A 278 21.10 9.01 -18.07
C VAL A 278 20.58 9.25 -16.66
N TYR A 279 20.34 8.17 -15.91
CA TYR A 279 19.97 8.27 -14.51
C TYR A 279 21.16 8.69 -13.67
N THR A 280 20.95 9.71 -12.84
CA THR A 280 22.04 10.43 -12.17
C THR A 280 22.49 9.85 -10.85
N HIS A 281 21.72 8.93 -10.29
CA HIS A 281 21.89 8.44 -8.91
C HIS A 281 21.94 6.92 -8.81
N LEU A 282 22.22 6.23 -9.92
CA LEU A 282 22.44 4.78 -9.93
C LEU A 282 23.54 4.35 -8.96
N GLU A 283 24.56 5.20 -8.79
CA GLU A 283 25.68 4.97 -7.87
C GLU A 283 25.24 4.66 -6.43
N LEU A 284 24.05 5.09 -5.98
CA LEU A 284 23.56 4.75 -4.64
C LEU A 284 23.39 3.24 -4.45
N PHE A 285 22.97 2.52 -5.49
CA PHE A 285 22.78 1.08 -5.44
C PHE A 285 24.10 0.30 -5.33
N ASP A 286 25.18 0.90 -5.83
CA ASP A 286 26.53 0.34 -5.81
C ASP A 286 27.41 0.95 -4.71
N ALA A 287 26.93 1.98 -4.01
CA ALA A 287 27.73 2.73 -3.03
C ALA A 287 28.06 1.90 -1.78
N LYS A 288 27.24 0.91 -1.46
CA LYS A 288 27.46 -0.05 -0.39
C LYS A 288 26.94 -1.42 -0.80
N ASP A 289 27.46 -2.46 -0.16
CA ASP A 289 26.94 -3.80 -0.33
C ASP A 289 25.70 -4.00 0.55
N TRP A 290 24.57 -3.43 0.12
CA TRP A 290 23.32 -3.48 0.87
C TRP A 290 22.89 -4.92 1.12
N GLY A 291 22.69 -5.31 2.38
CA GLY A 291 22.14 -6.63 2.72
C GLY A 291 20.61 -6.67 2.64
N LEU A 292 19.96 -5.52 2.85
CA LEU A 292 18.51 -5.36 2.78
C LEU A 292 18.12 -4.11 2.00
N VAL A 293 17.13 -4.23 1.12
CA VAL A 293 16.44 -3.10 0.49
C VAL A 293 14.99 -3.09 0.93
N VAL A 294 14.57 -2.01 1.59
CA VAL A 294 13.19 -1.77 2.01
C VAL A 294 12.54 -0.80 1.03
N TYR A 295 11.40 -1.17 0.48
CA TYR A 295 10.58 -0.34 -0.38
C TYR A 295 9.31 0.04 0.39
N ASP A 296 9.16 1.32 0.73
CA ASP A 296 7.95 1.83 1.37
C ASP A 296 6.93 2.29 0.32
N GLU A 297 5.65 2.10 0.62
CA GLU A 297 4.50 2.30 -0.27
C GLU A 297 4.74 1.75 -1.68
N VAL A 298 5.03 0.44 -1.78
CA VAL A 298 5.45 -0.21 -3.05
C VAL A 298 4.48 -0.03 -4.21
N HIS A 299 3.21 0.26 -3.94
CA HIS A 299 2.20 0.55 -4.97
C HIS A 299 2.51 1.82 -5.76
N LEU A 300 3.31 2.74 -5.19
CA LEU A 300 3.74 4.01 -5.80
C LEU A 300 5.08 3.90 -6.53
N LEU A 301 5.69 2.70 -6.58
CA LEU A 301 6.96 2.49 -7.28
C LEU A 301 6.85 2.94 -8.75
N PRO A 302 7.71 3.86 -9.22
CA PRO A 302 7.69 4.27 -10.62
C PRO A 302 8.21 3.16 -11.55
N ALA A 303 7.56 2.96 -12.70
CA ALA A 303 7.97 2.02 -13.76
C ALA A 303 9.49 2.02 -14.09
N PRO A 304 10.19 3.17 -14.15
CA PRO A 304 11.64 3.22 -14.37
C PRO A 304 12.48 2.55 -13.29
N ILE A 305 12.10 2.67 -12.02
CA ILE A 305 12.82 2.11 -10.86
C ILE A 305 12.79 0.58 -10.89
N PHE A 306 11.72 -0.02 -11.43
CA PHE A 306 11.62 -1.48 -11.60
C PHE A 306 12.75 -2.06 -12.44
N ARG A 307 13.20 -1.35 -13.49
CA ARG A 307 14.28 -1.85 -14.35
C ARG A 307 15.66 -1.65 -13.72
N MET A 308 15.83 -0.57 -12.96
CA MET A 308 17.11 -0.19 -12.36
C MET A 308 17.45 -1.02 -11.12
N THR A 309 16.44 -1.58 -10.48
CA THR A 309 16.60 -2.46 -9.30
C THR A 309 16.82 -3.93 -9.69
N ALA A 310 16.98 -4.24 -10.98
CA ALA A 310 17.31 -5.57 -11.48
C ALA A 310 18.66 -6.08 -10.94
N ASP A 311 19.65 -5.19 -10.75
CA ASP A 311 20.96 -5.53 -10.19
C ASP A 311 20.91 -5.78 -8.67
N LEU A 312 19.87 -5.25 -7.98
CA LEU A 312 19.62 -5.52 -6.56
C LEU A 312 18.90 -6.86 -6.33
N GLN A 313 18.61 -7.63 -7.40
CA GLN A 313 17.80 -8.85 -7.30
C GLN A 313 18.46 -9.98 -6.51
N ALA A 314 19.77 -9.91 -6.31
CA ALA A 314 20.49 -10.83 -5.46
C ALA A 314 20.40 -10.50 -3.96
N ARG A 315 19.84 -9.34 -3.57
CA ARG A 315 19.76 -8.88 -2.16
C ARG A 315 18.41 -9.17 -1.53
N ARG A 316 18.29 -9.15 -0.20
CA ARG A 316 16.99 -9.28 0.47
C ARG A 316 16.13 -8.05 0.20
N ARG A 317 14.83 -8.24 -0.08
CA ARG A 317 13.91 -7.15 -0.47
C ARG A 317 12.60 -7.19 0.27
N LEU A 318 12.35 -6.18 1.09
CA LEU A 318 11.09 -6.02 1.81
C LEU A 318 10.24 -4.96 1.12
N GLY A 319 9.03 -5.32 0.72
CA GLY A 319 8.01 -4.36 0.29
C GLY A 319 7.01 -4.09 1.40
N LEU A 320 6.77 -2.82 1.73
CA LEU A 320 5.75 -2.39 2.67
C LEU A 320 4.67 -1.62 1.93
N THR A 321 3.40 -1.98 2.11
CA THR A 321 2.27 -1.26 1.50
C THR A 321 0.97 -1.49 2.26
N ALA A 322 0.04 -0.55 2.15
CA ALA A 322 -1.33 -0.74 2.62
C ALA A 322 -2.22 -1.47 1.60
N THR A 323 -1.80 -1.49 0.33
CA THR A 323 -2.57 -2.09 -0.75
C THR A 323 -1.64 -2.64 -1.83
N LEU A 324 -2.01 -3.77 -2.41
CA LEU A 324 -1.32 -4.33 -3.58
C LEU A 324 -1.93 -3.84 -4.88
N VAL A 325 -3.12 -3.26 -4.83
CA VAL A 325 -3.83 -2.80 -6.02
C VAL A 325 -3.11 -1.60 -6.62
N ARG A 326 -2.93 -1.57 -7.94
CA ARG A 326 -2.30 -0.43 -8.65
C ARG A 326 -3.23 0.11 -9.72
N GLU A 327 -3.28 1.43 -9.82
CA GLU A 327 -4.13 2.12 -10.80
C GLU A 327 -3.73 1.87 -12.25
N ASP A 328 -2.46 1.55 -12.50
CA ASP A 328 -1.95 1.18 -13.80
C ASP A 328 -2.11 -0.32 -14.14
N GLY A 329 -2.68 -1.10 -13.22
CA GLY A 329 -2.90 -2.54 -13.36
C GLY A 329 -1.61 -3.38 -13.37
N ARG A 330 -0.47 -2.83 -12.92
CA ARG A 330 0.85 -3.50 -12.99
C ARG A 330 1.31 -4.07 -11.65
N GLU A 331 0.38 -4.66 -10.92
CA GLU A 331 0.60 -5.25 -9.59
C GLU A 331 1.57 -6.44 -9.68
N GLY A 332 1.46 -7.24 -10.74
CA GLY A 332 2.35 -8.37 -11.02
C GLY A 332 3.83 -7.98 -11.15
N ASP A 333 4.14 -6.75 -11.55
CA ASP A 333 5.52 -6.27 -11.64
C ASP A 333 6.14 -6.08 -10.23
N VAL A 334 5.34 -5.79 -9.20
CA VAL A 334 5.79 -5.67 -7.79
C VAL A 334 6.26 -7.01 -7.26
N PHE A 335 5.44 -8.05 -7.42
CA PHE A 335 5.78 -9.39 -6.94
C PHE A 335 6.98 -9.98 -7.64
N SER A 336 7.12 -9.72 -8.94
CA SER A 336 8.30 -10.21 -9.65
C SER A 336 9.58 -9.48 -9.27
N LEU A 337 9.49 -8.23 -8.80
CA LEU A 337 10.65 -7.45 -8.38
C LEU A 337 11.02 -7.73 -6.92
N ILE A 338 10.05 -7.61 -6.01
CA ILE A 338 10.29 -7.66 -4.58
C ILE A 338 10.18 -9.10 -4.07
N GLY A 339 9.28 -9.89 -4.62
CA GLY A 339 9.01 -11.25 -4.18
C GLY A 339 7.54 -11.47 -3.82
N PRO A 340 7.17 -12.69 -3.40
CA PRO A 340 5.79 -13.05 -3.10
C PRO A 340 5.21 -12.24 -1.94
N LYS A 341 3.87 -12.24 -1.80
CA LYS A 341 3.20 -11.76 -0.59
C LYS A 341 3.62 -12.65 0.59
N ARG A 342 4.25 -12.07 1.62
CA ARG A 342 4.70 -12.75 2.83
C ARG A 342 3.71 -12.62 3.97
N TYR A 343 3.01 -11.50 4.01
CA TYR A 343 2.04 -11.22 5.05
C TYR A 343 0.94 -10.30 4.55
N ASP A 344 -0.27 -10.50 5.06
CA ASP A 344 -1.45 -9.71 4.70
C ASP A 344 -2.39 -9.65 5.91
N ALA A 345 -2.54 -8.47 6.50
CA ALA A 345 -3.52 -8.23 7.56
C ALA A 345 -4.66 -7.34 7.05
N PRO A 346 -5.88 -7.87 6.89
CA PRO A 346 -7.04 -7.08 6.53
C PRO A 346 -7.35 -6.01 7.59
N TRP A 347 -7.83 -4.85 7.16
CA TRP A 347 -8.21 -3.74 8.03
C TRP A 347 -9.17 -4.17 9.16
N LYS A 348 -10.25 -4.88 8.80
CA LYS A 348 -11.30 -5.31 9.73
C LYS A 348 -10.79 -6.24 10.84
N ASP A 349 -9.75 -7.03 10.58
CA ASP A 349 -9.14 -7.88 11.62
C ASP A 349 -8.36 -7.05 12.62
N MET A 350 -7.66 -6.03 12.13
CA MET A 350 -6.93 -5.10 12.99
C MET A 350 -7.87 -4.23 13.80
N GLU A 351 -9.01 -3.85 13.24
CA GLU A 351 -10.10 -3.18 13.95
C GLU A 351 -10.71 -4.07 15.04
N ASN A 352 -11.08 -5.31 14.71
CA ASN A 352 -11.63 -6.28 15.66
C ASN A 352 -10.67 -6.59 16.83
N GLN A 353 -9.36 -6.55 16.57
CA GLN A 353 -8.33 -6.73 17.59
C GLN A 353 -7.99 -5.44 18.36
N GLY A 354 -8.66 -4.32 18.06
CA GLY A 354 -8.46 -3.03 18.73
C GLY A 354 -7.16 -2.32 18.35
N TRP A 355 -6.46 -2.76 17.31
CA TRP A 355 -5.21 -2.17 16.85
C TRP A 355 -5.40 -0.93 15.98
N ILE A 356 -6.58 -0.84 15.34
CA ILE A 356 -7.03 0.26 14.48
C ILE A 356 -8.46 0.64 14.93
N ALA A 357 -8.82 1.92 14.83
CA ALA A 357 -10.18 2.32 15.19
C ALA A 357 -11.19 2.11 14.06
N PRO A 358 -12.46 1.89 14.42
CA PRO A 358 -13.58 2.15 13.53
C PRO A 358 -13.56 3.62 13.12
N ALA A 359 -13.65 3.88 11.82
CA ALA A 359 -13.95 5.20 11.29
C ALA A 359 -15.39 5.21 10.79
N ASP A 360 -16.22 6.11 11.34
CA ASP A 360 -17.58 6.34 10.84
C ASP A 360 -17.50 7.29 9.64
N CYS A 361 -17.82 6.81 8.44
CA CYS A 361 -17.79 7.59 7.21
C CYS A 361 -19.20 8.02 6.80
N VAL A 362 -19.42 9.33 6.74
CA VAL A 362 -20.72 9.97 6.52
C VAL A 362 -20.67 10.82 5.26
N GLU A 363 -21.43 10.43 4.24
CA GLU A 363 -21.68 11.28 3.07
C GLU A 363 -22.87 12.20 3.36
N VAL A 364 -22.59 13.49 3.58
CA VAL A 364 -23.63 14.50 3.80
C VAL A 364 -24.01 15.09 2.45
N ARG A 365 -25.18 14.70 1.94
CA ARG A 365 -25.69 15.16 0.67
C ARG A 365 -26.41 16.48 0.81
N VAL A 366 -26.03 17.45 -0.02
CA VAL A 366 -26.62 18.78 -0.05
C VAL A 366 -27.40 19.00 -1.35
N ASP A 367 -28.55 19.65 -1.25
CA ASP A 367 -29.27 20.16 -2.40
C ASP A 367 -28.83 21.60 -2.67
N LEU A 368 -28.28 21.84 -3.86
CA LEU A 368 -27.93 23.20 -4.29
C LEU A 368 -29.19 24.06 -4.40
N THR A 369 -29.07 25.34 -4.05
CA THR A 369 -30.13 26.33 -4.29
C THR A 369 -30.46 26.42 -5.78
N GLU A 370 -31.65 26.93 -6.13
CA GLU A 370 -32.05 27.10 -7.53
C GLU A 370 -31.04 27.97 -8.31
N SER A 371 -30.51 29.02 -7.68
CA SER A 371 -29.47 29.88 -8.25
C SER A 371 -28.15 29.14 -8.50
N GLU A 372 -27.68 28.34 -7.54
CA GLU A 372 -26.44 27.56 -7.70
C GLU A 372 -26.62 26.45 -8.75
N ARG A 373 -27.79 25.81 -8.78
CA ARG A 373 -28.12 24.77 -9.76
C ARG A 373 -28.18 25.35 -11.17
N MET A 374 -28.75 26.54 -11.33
CA MET A 374 -28.76 27.24 -12.62
C MET A 374 -27.35 27.61 -13.06
N ALA A 375 -26.55 28.19 -12.16
CA ALA A 375 -25.15 28.53 -12.44
C ALA A 375 -24.34 27.30 -12.88
N TYR A 376 -24.48 26.17 -12.17
CA TYR A 376 -23.87 24.90 -12.52
C TYR A 376 -24.34 24.36 -13.88
N ALA A 377 -25.64 24.44 -14.17
CA ALA A 377 -26.20 23.95 -15.44
C ALA A 377 -25.65 24.72 -16.65
N THR A 378 -25.42 26.03 -16.48
CA THR A 378 -24.87 26.92 -17.52
C THR A 378 -23.34 26.99 -17.54
N ALA A 379 -22.66 26.39 -16.57
CA ALA A 379 -21.20 26.40 -16.50
C ALA A 379 -20.58 25.57 -17.61
N GLU A 380 -19.40 26.00 -18.06
CA GLU A 380 -18.57 25.23 -18.99
C GLU A 380 -18.17 23.89 -18.36
N PRO A 381 -18.04 22.80 -19.15
CA PRO A 381 -17.74 21.46 -18.63
C PRO A 381 -16.53 21.40 -17.69
N GLU A 382 -15.51 22.21 -17.96
CA GLU A 382 -14.25 22.27 -17.18
C GLU A 382 -14.45 22.92 -15.80
N ASP A 383 -15.39 23.86 -15.70
CA ASP A 383 -15.67 24.61 -14.46
C ASP A 383 -16.78 23.98 -13.62
N LYS A 384 -17.61 23.10 -14.20
CA LYS A 384 -18.74 22.47 -13.52
C LYS A 384 -18.37 21.90 -12.15
N TYR A 385 -17.26 21.16 -12.07
CA TYR A 385 -16.84 20.58 -10.79
C TYR A 385 -16.45 21.66 -9.76
N ARG A 386 -15.73 22.70 -10.19
CA ARG A 386 -15.38 23.81 -9.30
C ARG A 386 -16.63 24.47 -8.74
N PHE A 387 -17.62 24.76 -9.59
CA PHE A 387 -18.87 25.41 -9.18
C PHE A 387 -19.62 24.63 -8.10
N CYS A 388 -19.87 23.33 -8.30
CA CYS A 388 -20.61 22.57 -7.30
C CYS A 388 -19.78 22.32 -6.03
N ALA A 389 -18.46 22.12 -6.17
CA ALA A 389 -17.57 21.89 -5.04
C ALA A 389 -17.40 23.15 -4.16
N SER A 390 -17.41 24.34 -4.75
CA SER A 390 -17.26 25.64 -4.08
C SER A 390 -18.59 26.33 -3.76
N SER A 391 -19.70 25.59 -3.71
CA SER A 391 -21.03 26.15 -3.44
C SER A 391 -21.17 26.65 -2.00
N GLU A 392 -21.95 27.71 -1.85
CA GLU A 392 -22.23 28.34 -0.54
C GLU A 392 -23.04 27.40 0.35
N THR A 393 -23.93 26.61 -0.26
CA THR A 393 -24.66 25.54 0.42
C THR A 393 -23.71 24.58 1.14
N LYS A 394 -22.61 24.16 0.49
CA LYS A 394 -21.63 23.27 1.11
C LYS A 394 -20.88 23.96 2.24
N THR A 395 -20.48 25.22 2.05
CA THR A 395 -19.82 26.03 3.08
C THR A 395 -20.66 26.11 4.37
N THR A 396 -21.97 26.33 4.23
CA THR A 396 -22.92 26.37 5.36
C THR A 396 -22.99 25.02 6.09
N VAL A 397 -23.09 23.92 5.35
CA VAL A 397 -23.14 22.57 5.93
C VAL A 397 -21.85 22.21 6.67
N VAL A 398 -20.68 22.59 6.12
CA VAL A 398 -19.39 22.39 6.78
C VAL A 398 -19.33 23.13 8.11
N GLN A 399 -19.80 24.37 8.15
CA GLN A 399 -19.88 25.14 9.39
C GLN A 399 -20.72 24.44 10.45
N GLN A 400 -21.90 23.94 10.06
CA GLN A 400 -22.79 23.21 10.97
C GLN A 400 -22.17 21.90 11.48
N ILE A 401 -21.43 21.17 10.64
CA ILE A 401 -20.69 19.99 11.06
C ILE A 401 -19.64 20.38 12.11
N VAL A 402 -18.85 21.44 11.88
CA VAL A 402 -17.83 21.89 12.84
C VAL A 402 -18.46 22.31 14.18
N GLU A 403 -19.59 23.03 14.14
CA GLU A 403 -20.31 23.49 15.34
C GLU A 403 -20.85 22.34 16.21
N ARG A 404 -21.16 21.18 15.61
CA ARG A 404 -21.58 19.95 16.32
C ARG A 404 -20.45 19.25 17.05
N HIS A 405 -19.20 19.59 16.74
CA HIS A 405 -18.00 18.99 17.33
C HIS A 405 -17.14 19.98 18.15
N PRO A 406 -17.72 20.74 19.10
CA PRO A 406 -17.04 21.87 19.76
C PRO A 406 -15.89 21.44 20.68
N GLN A 407 -15.88 20.17 21.10
CA GLN A 407 -14.86 19.58 21.99
C GLN A 407 -13.84 18.72 21.24
N GLU A 408 -13.94 18.63 19.91
CA GLU A 408 -13.05 17.80 19.11
C GLU A 408 -12.14 18.65 18.23
N GLN A 409 -11.02 18.05 17.84
CA GLN A 409 -10.13 18.62 16.84
C GLN A 409 -10.71 18.28 15.47
N VAL A 410 -11.12 19.30 14.72
CA VAL A 410 -11.76 19.20 13.41
C VAL A 410 -10.80 19.67 12.32
N LEU A 411 -10.52 18.79 11.37
CA LEU A 411 -9.69 19.09 10.21
C LEU A 411 -10.57 19.25 8.97
N VAL A 412 -10.61 20.44 8.38
CA VAL A 412 -11.37 20.73 7.16
C VAL A 412 -10.46 20.70 5.95
N ILE A 413 -10.80 19.90 4.94
CA ILE A 413 -9.95 19.61 3.78
C ILE A 413 -10.66 19.99 2.49
N GLY A 414 -9.96 20.70 1.60
CA GLY A 414 -10.45 20.96 0.25
C GLY A 414 -9.36 21.28 -0.76
N SER A 415 -9.77 21.49 -2.01
CA SER A 415 -8.89 21.67 -3.17
C SER A 415 -8.83 23.11 -3.64
N TYR A 416 -9.89 23.89 -3.40
CA TYR A 416 -10.04 25.25 -3.93
C TYR A 416 -9.64 26.29 -2.88
N ILE A 417 -8.55 27.00 -3.13
CA ILE A 417 -7.95 27.93 -2.16
C ILE A 417 -8.95 29.02 -1.72
N ASP A 418 -9.66 29.64 -2.66
CA ASP A 418 -10.61 30.72 -2.37
C ASP A 418 -11.72 30.27 -1.42
N GLN A 419 -12.24 29.04 -1.62
CA GLN A 419 -13.24 28.45 -0.73
C GLN A 419 -12.68 28.16 0.67
N LEU A 420 -11.42 27.73 0.75
CA LEU A 420 -10.78 27.45 2.03
C LEU A 420 -10.49 28.72 2.83
N ASP A 421 -10.22 29.84 2.17
CA ASP A 421 -10.13 31.15 2.83
C ASP A 421 -11.45 31.56 3.44
N GLU A 422 -12.53 31.48 2.66
CA GLU A 422 -13.87 31.78 3.14
C GLU A 422 -14.27 30.89 4.33
N LEU A 423 -14.00 29.59 4.25
CA LEU A 423 -14.20 28.66 5.36
C LEU A 423 -13.34 29.02 6.57
N GLY A 424 -12.07 29.41 6.37
CA GLY A 424 -11.19 29.85 7.45
C GLY A 424 -11.75 31.06 8.20
N GLU A 425 -12.25 32.06 7.47
CA GLU A 425 -12.88 33.25 8.05
C GLU A 425 -14.15 32.90 8.83
N ARG A 426 -15.06 32.11 8.22
CA ARG A 426 -16.33 31.71 8.85
C ARG A 426 -16.14 30.86 10.10
N LEU A 427 -15.18 29.94 10.07
CA LEU A 427 -14.88 29.03 11.17
C LEU A 427 -13.98 29.67 12.24
N GLY A 428 -13.43 30.88 11.98
CA GLY A 428 -12.41 31.49 12.83
C GLY A 428 -11.15 30.63 12.95
N ALA A 429 -10.78 29.92 11.87
CA ALA A 429 -9.76 28.89 11.84
C ALA A 429 -8.60 29.25 10.89
N PRO A 430 -7.34 28.95 11.25
CA PRO A 430 -6.21 29.17 10.37
C PRO A 430 -6.26 28.27 9.13
N VAL A 431 -5.79 28.79 8.00
CA VAL A 431 -5.77 28.10 6.70
C VAL A 431 -4.33 27.79 6.29
N VAL A 432 -4.05 26.51 6.00
CA VAL A 432 -2.75 26.03 5.52
C VAL A 432 -2.83 25.70 4.04
N LYS A 433 -1.99 26.36 3.24
CA LYS A 433 -1.94 26.24 1.79
C LYS A 433 -0.53 25.89 1.30
N GLY A 434 -0.40 25.70 -0.01
CA GLY A 434 0.90 25.45 -0.66
C GLY A 434 1.93 26.56 -0.41
N GLU A 435 1.47 27.82 -0.40
CA GLU A 435 2.32 29.01 -0.16
C GLU A 435 2.66 29.26 1.32
N THR A 436 1.99 28.59 2.25
CA THR A 436 2.27 28.71 3.69
C THR A 436 3.71 28.26 3.96
N ARG A 437 4.51 29.14 4.57
CA ARG A 437 5.92 28.85 4.89
C ARG A 437 6.02 27.65 5.83
N ASN A 438 7.02 26.78 5.63
CA ASN A 438 7.20 25.56 6.43
C ASN A 438 7.20 25.81 7.94
N LYS A 439 7.90 26.86 8.41
CA LYS A 439 7.94 27.21 9.84
C LYS A 439 6.56 27.53 10.42
N GLU A 440 5.72 28.25 9.67
CA GLU A 440 4.37 28.59 10.13
C GLU A 440 3.46 27.37 10.06
N ARG A 441 3.61 26.55 9.02
CA ARG A 441 2.90 25.28 8.88
C ARG A 441 3.18 24.33 10.06
N GLU A 442 4.44 24.13 10.42
CA GLU A 442 4.86 23.32 11.56
C GLU A 442 4.24 23.83 12.85
N ARG A 443 4.33 25.14 13.11
CA ARG A 443 3.71 25.79 14.28
C ARG A 443 2.20 25.52 14.36
N LEU A 444 1.47 25.70 13.26
CA LEU A 444 0.01 25.47 13.23
C LEU A 444 -0.34 24.00 13.45
N PHE A 445 0.44 23.07 12.89
CA PHE A 445 0.25 21.63 13.11
C PHE A 445 0.60 21.21 14.54
N ASP A 446 1.65 21.77 15.14
CA ASP A 446 1.99 21.53 16.55
C ASP A 446 0.90 22.06 17.48
N ALA A 447 0.41 23.29 17.26
CA ALA A 447 -0.66 23.88 18.05
C ALA A 447 -1.98 23.09 17.92
N PHE A 448 -2.28 22.59 16.72
CA PHE A 448 -3.40 21.67 16.52
C PHE A 448 -3.18 20.36 17.28
N ARG A 449 -2.01 19.70 17.16
CA ARG A 449 -1.70 18.45 17.91
C ARG A 449 -1.79 18.63 19.42
N ALA A 450 -1.36 19.77 19.95
CA ALA A 450 -1.44 20.11 21.36
C ALA A 450 -2.88 20.40 21.84
N GLY A 451 -3.83 20.57 20.92
CA GLY A 451 -5.22 20.91 21.23
C GLY A 451 -5.45 22.40 21.50
N GLU A 452 -4.44 23.25 21.28
CA GLU A 452 -4.56 24.71 21.35
C GLU A 452 -5.45 25.24 20.22
N LEU A 453 -5.31 24.66 19.03
CA LEU A 453 -6.21 24.86 17.90
C LEU A 453 -7.18 23.69 17.80
N ARG A 454 -8.48 24.00 17.81
CA ARG A 454 -9.52 22.99 17.61
C ARG A 454 -9.88 22.78 16.15
N THR A 455 -9.85 23.83 15.34
CA THR A 455 -10.22 23.75 13.93
C THR A 455 -9.06 24.20 13.07
N LEU A 456 -8.77 23.44 12.01
CA LEU A 456 -7.74 23.76 11.04
C LEU A 456 -8.24 23.49 9.63
N VAL A 457 -8.02 24.43 8.71
CA VAL A 457 -8.40 24.30 7.30
C VAL A 457 -7.14 24.04 6.47
N VAL A 458 -7.15 23.00 5.63
CA VAL A 458 -5.96 22.57 4.88
C VAL A 458 -6.27 22.34 3.41
N SER A 459 -5.42 22.87 2.53
CA SER A 459 -5.54 22.64 1.09
C SER A 459 -4.87 21.35 0.62
N LYS A 460 -5.38 20.78 -0.48
CA LYS A 460 -4.83 19.58 -1.13
C LYS A 460 -3.32 19.67 -1.41
N VAL A 461 -2.81 20.86 -1.77
CA VAL A 461 -1.38 21.04 -2.11
C VAL A 461 -0.49 21.01 -0.86
N ALA A 462 -0.98 21.46 0.30
CA ALA A 462 -0.31 21.26 1.58
C ALA A 462 -0.34 19.78 2.04
N ASN A 463 -1.24 18.99 1.46
CA ASN A 463 -1.56 17.60 1.84
C ASN A 463 -0.69 16.54 1.12
N PHE A 464 0.02 16.87 0.03
CA PHE A 464 0.82 15.90 -0.73
C PHE A 464 2.20 15.60 -0.15
N SER A 465 2.63 16.34 0.87
CA SER A 465 4.03 16.30 1.31
C SER A 465 4.23 16.17 2.80
N ILE A 466 3.20 16.10 3.65
CA ILE A 466 3.36 16.28 5.11
C ILE A 466 2.41 15.38 5.91
N ASP A 467 2.87 14.99 7.09
CA ASP A 467 2.12 14.33 8.17
C ASP A 467 0.97 15.24 8.63
N LEU A 468 -0.25 14.95 8.19
CA LEU A 468 -1.43 15.66 8.68
C LEU A 468 -1.57 15.38 10.18
N PRO A 469 -1.91 16.39 10.99
CA PRO A 469 -2.09 16.15 12.41
C PRO A 469 -3.31 15.24 12.66
N GLU A 470 -3.20 14.39 13.68
CA GLU A 470 -4.28 13.51 14.10
C GLU A 470 -5.53 14.32 14.49
N ALA A 471 -6.70 13.95 13.97
CA ALA A 471 -7.97 14.62 14.24
C ALA A 471 -9.04 13.62 14.68
N GLY A 472 -9.95 14.07 15.54
CA GLY A 472 -11.14 13.28 15.91
C GLY A 472 -12.18 13.30 14.79
N VAL A 473 -12.25 14.44 14.09
CA VAL A 473 -13.20 14.67 13.00
C VAL A 473 -12.47 15.23 11.78
N ALA A 474 -12.69 14.63 10.62
CA ALA A 474 -12.24 15.15 9.34
C ALA A 474 -13.44 15.51 8.47
N VAL A 475 -13.45 16.71 7.90
CA VAL A 475 -14.51 17.19 7.00
C VAL A 475 -13.91 17.49 5.64
N GLN A 476 -14.30 16.74 4.63
CA GLN A 476 -13.91 16.99 3.25
C GLN A 476 -15.00 17.77 2.52
N VAL A 477 -14.64 18.98 2.11
CA VAL A 477 -15.55 19.88 1.38
C VAL A 477 -15.50 19.62 -0.10
N SER A 478 -14.33 19.36 -0.67
CA SER A 478 -14.19 19.04 -2.08
C SER A 478 -13.27 17.84 -2.25
N GLY A 479 -13.78 16.80 -2.90
CA GLY A 479 -12.95 15.68 -3.35
C GLY A 479 -12.00 16.12 -4.46
N SER A 480 -11.12 15.22 -4.86
CA SER A 480 -10.43 15.37 -6.13
C SER A 480 -10.55 14.07 -6.89
N PHE A 481 -10.67 14.17 -8.21
CA PHE A 481 -10.68 13.06 -9.19
C PHE A 481 -9.51 12.06 -9.10
N GLY A 482 -8.57 12.26 -8.17
CA GLY A 482 -7.35 11.46 -8.04
C GLY A 482 -7.58 10.08 -7.43
N SER A 483 -6.47 9.47 -7.03
CA SER A 483 -6.40 8.08 -6.60
C SER A 483 -7.29 7.79 -5.39
N ARG A 484 -8.29 6.92 -5.59
CA ARG A 484 -9.23 6.45 -4.54
C ARG A 484 -8.49 5.81 -3.37
N GLN A 485 -7.37 5.14 -3.67
CA GLN A 485 -6.50 4.50 -2.69
C GLN A 485 -5.76 5.52 -1.83
N GLU A 486 -5.25 6.58 -2.44
CA GLU A 486 -4.55 7.64 -1.74
C GLU A 486 -5.49 8.36 -0.75
N GLU A 487 -6.75 8.57 -1.14
CA GLU A 487 -7.76 9.21 -0.29
C GLU A 487 -8.10 8.39 0.97
N ALA A 488 -8.32 7.08 0.85
CA ALA A 488 -8.61 6.24 2.03
C ALA A 488 -7.38 6.00 2.92
N GLN A 489 -6.19 5.87 2.32
CA GLN A 489 -4.96 5.77 3.11
C GLN A 489 -4.70 7.06 3.91
N ARG A 490 -4.96 8.22 3.30
CA ARG A 490 -4.92 9.52 4.00
C ARG A 490 -5.95 9.56 5.12
N LEU A 491 -7.17 9.10 4.86
CA LEU A 491 -8.23 9.02 5.86
C LEU A 491 -7.78 8.24 7.09
N GLY A 492 -7.22 7.04 6.90
CA GLY A 492 -6.72 6.21 7.99
C GLY A 492 -5.48 6.76 8.71
N ARG A 493 -4.78 7.76 8.15
CA ARG A 493 -3.68 8.48 8.83
C ARG A 493 -4.18 9.66 9.66
N VAL A 494 -5.23 10.34 9.21
CA VAL A 494 -5.82 11.50 9.90
C VAL A 494 -6.65 11.05 11.09
N LEU A 495 -7.44 10.00 10.90
CA LEU A 495 -8.39 9.53 11.89
C LEU A 495 -7.70 8.60 12.89
N ARG A 496 -7.76 8.96 14.17
CA ARG A 496 -7.25 8.12 15.26
C ARG A 496 -8.29 8.06 16.38
N PRO A 497 -8.48 6.89 17.03
CA PRO A 497 -9.38 6.81 18.18
C PRO A 497 -8.89 7.74 19.28
N LYS A 498 -9.83 8.41 19.92
CA LYS A 498 -9.53 9.18 21.12
C LYS A 498 -9.28 8.21 22.29
N SER A 499 -8.44 8.63 23.24
CA SER A 499 -8.16 7.87 24.47
C SER A 499 -9.39 7.63 25.35
N ASP A 500 -10.48 8.35 25.09
CA ASP A 500 -11.79 8.21 25.74
C ASP A 500 -12.71 7.18 25.06
N GLY A 501 -12.25 6.52 23.99
CA GLY A 501 -13.00 5.49 23.28
C GLY A 501 -13.97 6.00 22.20
N ARG A 502 -14.01 7.31 21.93
CA ARG A 502 -14.83 7.85 20.82
C ARG A 502 -14.26 7.44 19.45
N THR A 503 -15.15 7.02 18.56
CA THR A 503 -14.85 6.69 17.17
C THR A 503 -14.52 7.94 16.38
N ALA A 504 -13.52 7.84 15.51
CA ALA A 504 -13.15 8.93 14.63
C ALA A 504 -14.20 9.08 13.52
N ARG A 505 -14.53 10.31 13.13
CA ARG A 505 -15.59 10.59 12.14
C ARG A 505 -15.04 11.26 10.90
N PHE A 506 -15.52 10.80 9.75
CA PHE A 506 -15.26 11.42 8.46
C PHE A 506 -16.53 11.90 7.82
N TYR A 507 -16.62 13.18 7.54
CA TYR A 507 -17.71 13.77 6.77
C TYR A 507 -17.23 14.12 5.37
N ALA A 508 -17.93 13.63 4.35
CA ALA A 508 -17.78 14.08 2.98
C ALA A 508 -19.03 14.86 2.56
N VAL A 509 -18.89 16.16 2.31
CA VAL A 509 -20.01 17.01 1.89
C VAL A 509 -20.12 16.96 0.36
N VAL A 510 -21.28 16.55 -0.15
CA VAL A 510 -21.47 16.21 -1.57
C VAL A 510 -22.70 16.92 -2.14
N ALA A 511 -22.54 17.63 -3.26
CA ALA A 511 -23.65 18.27 -3.96
C ALA A 511 -24.43 17.27 -4.83
N ARG A 512 -25.73 17.08 -4.53
CA ARG A 512 -26.66 16.20 -5.27
C ARG A 512 -26.81 16.64 -6.73
N ASP A 513 -27.03 15.67 -7.61
CA ASP A 513 -27.27 15.88 -9.04
C ASP A 513 -26.13 16.64 -9.77
N THR A 514 -24.89 16.51 -9.28
CA THR A 514 -23.71 17.12 -9.89
C THR A 514 -22.58 16.11 -10.07
N LEU A 515 -21.52 16.51 -10.79
CA LEU A 515 -20.28 15.74 -10.93
C LEU A 515 -19.65 15.36 -9.58
N ASP A 516 -19.94 16.11 -8.51
CA ASP A 516 -19.47 15.81 -7.16
C ASP A 516 -20.07 14.51 -6.61
N GLN A 517 -21.35 14.23 -6.92
CA GLN A 517 -22.00 12.97 -6.56
C GLN A 517 -21.43 11.78 -7.35
N ASP A 518 -21.10 11.97 -8.62
CA ASP A 518 -20.46 10.93 -9.43
C ASP A 518 -19.10 10.53 -8.84
N TYR A 519 -18.31 11.51 -8.39
CA TYR A 519 -17.01 11.23 -7.74
C TYR A 519 -17.18 10.61 -6.35
N ALA A 520 -18.17 11.08 -5.58
CA ALA A 520 -18.50 10.47 -4.30
C ALA A 520 -18.88 8.99 -4.45
N ALA A 521 -19.63 8.61 -5.48
CA ALA A 521 -20.00 7.22 -5.74
C ALA A 521 -18.80 6.30 -6.04
N HIS A 522 -17.70 6.86 -6.58
CA HIS A 522 -16.46 6.11 -6.77
C HIS A 522 -15.71 5.91 -5.44
N ARG A 523 -15.66 6.94 -4.58
CA ARG A 523 -15.08 6.85 -3.24
C ARG A 523 -15.88 5.90 -2.34
N GLN A 524 -17.22 6.00 -2.36
CA GLN A 524 -18.11 5.12 -1.62
C GLN A 524 -17.81 3.65 -1.94
N ARG A 525 -17.74 3.30 -3.22
CA ARG A 525 -17.41 1.93 -3.64
C ARG A 525 -16.07 1.47 -3.07
N PHE A 526 -15.04 2.32 -3.15
CA PHE A 526 -13.72 1.98 -2.66
C PHE A 526 -13.69 1.80 -1.13
N LEU A 527 -14.27 2.73 -0.37
CA LEU A 527 -14.34 2.63 1.09
C LEU A 527 -15.14 1.39 1.54
N ALA A 528 -16.26 1.10 0.88
CA ALA A 528 -17.04 -0.11 1.12
C ALA A 528 -16.26 -1.39 0.77
N GLU A 529 -15.49 -1.40 -0.33
CA GLU A 529 -14.60 -2.52 -0.70
C GLU A 529 -13.48 -2.76 0.32
N GLN A 530 -13.05 -1.73 1.05
CA GLN A 530 -12.08 -1.85 2.15
C GLN A 530 -12.73 -2.19 3.50
N GLY A 531 -14.06 -2.23 3.57
CA GLY A 531 -14.81 -2.58 4.77
C GLY A 531 -15.12 -1.42 5.73
N TYR A 532 -14.99 -0.16 5.29
CA TYR A 532 -15.42 0.99 6.11
C TYR A 532 -16.95 1.04 6.23
N ALA A 533 -17.44 1.34 7.44
CA ALA A 533 -18.85 1.69 7.64
C ALA A 533 -19.14 2.99 6.90
N TYR A 534 -20.04 2.94 5.90
CA TYR A 534 -20.39 4.08 5.07
C TYR A 534 -21.88 4.32 5.08
N ARG A 535 -22.29 5.52 5.46
CA ARG A 535 -23.70 5.93 5.47
C ARG A 535 -23.90 7.25 4.76
N ILE A 536 -25.08 7.41 4.19
CA ILE A 536 -25.49 8.62 3.49
C ILE A 536 -26.49 9.34 4.40
N ALA A 537 -26.23 10.61 4.65
CA ALA A 537 -27.06 11.51 5.43
C ALA A 537 -27.56 12.65 4.54
N ASP A 538 -28.76 13.15 4.83
CA ASP A 538 -29.24 14.38 4.22
C ASP A 538 -28.79 15.59 5.03
N ALA A 539 -28.39 16.66 4.34
CA ALA A 539 -28.04 17.91 5.01
C ALA A 539 -29.26 18.58 5.67
N GLY A 540 -30.47 18.35 5.16
CA GLY A 540 -31.71 18.78 5.80
C GLY A 540 -31.87 18.22 7.21
N ASP A 541 -31.53 16.94 7.40
CA ASP A 541 -31.57 16.29 8.72
C ASP A 541 -30.48 16.86 9.66
N LEU A 542 -29.29 17.18 9.12
CA LEU A 542 -28.26 17.93 9.84
C LEU A 542 -28.78 19.30 10.29
N LEU A 543 -29.45 20.03 9.40
CA LEU A 543 -29.95 21.38 9.67
C LEU A 543 -31.15 21.36 10.63
N ALA A 544 -31.91 20.27 10.65
CA ALA A 544 -33.02 20.05 11.57
C ALA A 544 -32.58 19.64 13.00
N GLY A 545 -31.29 19.38 13.21
CA GLY A 545 -30.75 19.01 14.52
C GLY A 545 -30.78 17.51 14.82
N GLU A 546 -31.05 16.66 13.83
CA GLU A 546 -31.07 15.21 14.02
C GLU A 546 -29.65 14.66 14.21
N GLU A 547 -29.52 13.56 14.95
CA GLU A 547 -28.26 12.81 15.04
C GLU A 547 -28.02 12.11 13.71
N ILE A 548 -26.98 12.56 13.01
CA ILE A 548 -26.39 11.84 11.89
C ILE A 548 -25.06 11.33 12.33
#